data_AF-A0A352NPZ1-F1
#
_entry.id   AF-A0A352NPZ1-F1
#
_cell.length_a   1.000
_cell.length_b   1.000
_cell.length_c   1.000
_cell.angle_alpha   90.00
_cell.angle_beta   90.00
_cell.angle_gamma   90.00
#
_symmetry.space_group_name_H-M   'P 1'
#
loop_
_entity.id
_entity.type
_entity.pdbx_description
1 polymer ?
#
loop_
_entity_poly.entity_id
_entity_poly.type
_entity_poly.pdbx_seq_one_letter_code
_entity_poly.pdbx_strand_id
1 'polypeptide(L)'
;LDGHIDSILYGTMICPAPNIVNVNSQKQIKLLSLSDSAIDQIVKSNTGTIPYTIPAGTYKGVDYPVNGIATLCNIIVREDMPDDVAYSIVKTIAENFDRYPTVASAMSLAKKEEMDRDMGVPYHPGALKYYKEQGWIE
;
A
#
# COMPACT_ATOMS: atom_id res chain seq x y z
N LEU A 1 -14.91 21.69 -0.68
CA LEU A 1 -14.75 22.73 -1.74
C LEU A 1 -15.79 23.83 -1.56
N ASP A 2 -17.04 23.43 -1.38
CA ASP A 2 -18.19 24.20 -0.88
C ASP A 2 -18.06 24.78 0.54
N GLY A 3 -17.16 24.24 1.37
CA GLY A 3 -16.92 24.74 2.73
C GLY A 3 -17.66 23.98 3.83
N HIS A 4 -18.24 22.82 3.52
CA HIS A 4 -18.89 21.96 4.53
C HIS A 4 -17.91 21.07 5.32
N ILE A 5 -16.68 20.91 4.82
CA ILE A 5 -15.66 20.07 5.44
C ILE A 5 -14.35 20.86 5.51
N ASP A 6 -13.80 20.96 6.72
CA ASP A 6 -12.54 21.65 6.99
C ASP A 6 -11.31 20.73 6.84
N SER A 7 -11.46 19.45 7.16
CA SER A 7 -10.38 18.46 7.09
C SER A 7 -10.91 17.07 6.76
N ILE A 8 -10.11 16.30 6.04
CA ILE A 8 -10.44 14.91 5.67
C ILE A 8 -9.21 14.05 5.94
N LEU A 9 -9.42 12.93 6.63
CA LEU A 9 -8.48 11.82 6.64
C LEU A 9 -8.86 10.85 5.52
N TYR A 10 -7.96 10.64 4.57
CA TYR A 10 -8.11 9.62 3.54
C TYR A 10 -7.24 8.42 3.88
N GLY A 11 -7.87 7.30 4.23
CA GLY A 11 -7.17 6.10 4.70
C GLY A 11 -6.59 5.18 3.61
N THR A 12 -7.02 5.31 2.34
CA THR A 12 -6.67 4.33 1.29
C THR A 12 -6.45 5.05 -0.04
N MET A 13 -5.23 5.52 -0.30
CA MET A 13 -4.93 6.18 -1.56
C MET A 13 -3.55 5.85 -2.08
N ILE A 14 -3.48 5.63 -3.38
CA ILE A 14 -2.25 5.68 -4.15
C ILE A 14 -1.75 7.12 -4.14
N CYS A 15 -0.47 7.32 -3.84
CA CYS A 15 0.16 8.64 -3.87
C CYS A 15 0.87 8.84 -5.23
N PRO A 16 0.62 9.94 -5.97
CA PRO A 16 -0.34 11.02 -5.69
C PRO A 16 -1.79 10.61 -6.02
N ALA A 17 -2.73 11.03 -5.17
CA ALA A 17 -4.12 10.64 -5.31
C ALA A 17 -4.91 11.59 -6.25
N PRO A 18 -5.56 11.09 -7.32
CA PRO A 18 -6.19 11.95 -8.33
C PRO A 18 -7.21 12.96 -7.80
N ASN A 19 -8.03 12.57 -6.83
CA ASN A 19 -9.00 13.47 -6.19
C ASN A 19 -8.33 14.52 -5.29
N ILE A 20 -7.21 14.21 -4.64
CA ILE A 20 -6.44 15.21 -3.88
C ILE A 20 -5.75 16.18 -4.85
N VAL A 21 -5.22 15.69 -5.97
CA VAL A 21 -4.70 16.54 -7.06
C VAL A 21 -5.79 17.48 -7.58
N ASN A 22 -7.02 16.97 -7.78
CA ASN A 22 -8.15 17.78 -8.24
C ASN A 22 -8.57 18.84 -7.19
N VAL A 23 -8.69 18.46 -5.91
CA VAL A 23 -8.99 19.44 -4.85
C VAL A 23 -7.90 20.51 -4.79
N ASN A 24 -6.63 20.11 -4.88
CA ASN A 24 -5.49 21.02 -4.82
C ASN A 24 -5.38 21.96 -6.04
N SER A 25 -5.88 21.55 -7.21
CA SER A 25 -5.90 22.43 -8.39
C SER A 25 -6.93 23.56 -8.26
N GLN A 26 -7.96 23.37 -7.43
CA GLN A 26 -9.04 24.34 -7.21
C GLN A 26 -8.85 25.18 -5.94
N LYS A 27 -8.30 24.59 -4.87
CA LYS A 27 -8.05 25.26 -3.59
C LYS A 27 -6.73 24.78 -3.01
N GLN A 28 -5.97 25.70 -2.43
CA GLN A 28 -4.75 25.33 -1.73
C GLN A 28 -5.06 24.42 -0.54
N ILE A 29 -4.40 23.26 -0.48
CA ILE A 29 -4.51 22.33 0.63
C ILE A 29 -3.29 22.41 1.53
N LYS A 30 -3.43 21.93 2.76
CA LYS A 30 -2.31 21.61 3.65
C LYS A 30 -2.41 20.13 4.00
N LEU A 31 -1.29 19.43 3.87
CA LEU A 31 -1.15 18.08 4.40
C LEU A 31 -0.51 18.16 5.77
N LEU A 32 -1.04 17.38 6.71
CA LEU A 32 -0.61 17.34 8.10
C LEU A 32 0.13 16.03 8.36
N SER A 33 1.35 16.14 8.90
CA SER A 33 2.11 14.97 9.34
C SER A 33 1.50 14.37 10.59
N LEU A 34 1.55 13.04 10.70
CA LEU A 34 1.41 12.36 11.98
C LEU A 34 2.70 12.52 12.79
N SER A 35 2.59 12.53 14.12
CA SER A 35 3.77 12.49 14.99
C SER A 35 4.40 11.11 14.95
N ASP A 36 5.72 11.04 15.18
CA ASP A 36 6.45 9.76 15.24
C ASP A 36 5.83 8.82 16.28
N SER A 37 5.40 9.36 17.44
CA SER A 37 4.70 8.60 18.47
C SER A 37 3.38 7.98 17.99
N ALA A 38 2.63 8.67 17.12
CA ALA A 38 1.39 8.16 16.56
C ALA A 38 1.66 7.10 15.50
N ILE A 39 2.66 7.33 14.63
CA ILE A 39 3.11 6.36 13.63
C ILE A 39 3.55 5.07 14.33
N ASP A 40 4.40 5.17 15.35
CA ASP A 40 4.89 4.01 16.11
C ASP A 40 3.75 3.23 16.77
N GLN A 41 2.76 3.90 17.34
CA GLN A 41 1.60 3.24 17.95
C GLN A 41 0.77 2.48 16.91
N ILE A 42 0.55 3.08 15.74
CA ILE A 42 -0.22 2.44 14.67
C ILE A 42 0.53 1.25 14.09
N VAL A 43 1.82 1.41 13.78
CA VAL A 43 2.64 0.33 13.21
C VAL A 43 2.77 -0.85 14.20
N LYS A 44 2.91 -0.58 15.50
CA LYS A 44 2.95 -1.63 16.52
C LYS A 44 1.63 -2.37 16.69
N SER A 45 0.49 -1.72 16.42
CA SER A 45 -0.83 -2.33 16.58
C SER A 45 -1.38 -2.95 15.30
N ASN A 46 -0.72 -2.75 14.14
CA ASN A 46 -1.20 -3.23 12.86
C ASN A 46 -0.06 -3.73 11.96
N THR A 47 0.09 -5.05 11.89
CA THR A 47 1.13 -5.77 11.11
C THR A 47 1.19 -5.33 9.64
N GLY A 48 0.06 -4.92 9.05
CA GLY A 48 -0.01 -4.51 7.65
C GLY A 48 0.28 -3.04 7.37
N THR A 49 0.72 -2.28 8.37
CA THR A 49 1.00 -0.85 8.24
C THR A 49 2.48 -0.55 8.39
N ILE A 50 3.01 0.32 7.53
CA ILE A 50 4.40 0.78 7.55
C ILE A 50 4.47 2.30 7.64
N PRO A 51 5.55 2.86 8.22
CA PRO A 51 5.83 4.28 8.08
C PRO A 51 5.98 4.65 6.60
N TYR A 52 5.45 5.80 6.22
CA TYR A 52 5.62 6.33 4.87
C TYR A 52 5.68 7.86 4.89
N THR A 53 6.59 8.42 4.09
CA THR A 53 6.72 9.86 3.92
C THR A 53 6.35 10.24 2.50
N ILE A 54 5.35 11.09 2.35
CA ILE A 54 5.03 11.71 1.06
C ILE A 54 6.14 12.74 0.77
N PRO A 55 6.85 12.63 -0.37
CA PRO A 55 7.89 13.58 -0.72
C PRO A 55 7.35 15.00 -0.91
N ALA A 56 8.18 16.00 -0.59
CA ALA A 56 7.90 17.40 -0.92
C ALA A 56 7.63 17.56 -2.44
N GLY A 57 6.71 18.44 -2.80
CA GLY A 57 6.35 18.71 -4.20
C GLY A 57 5.41 17.68 -4.83
N THR A 58 4.99 16.64 -4.10
CA THR A 58 3.99 15.67 -4.58
C THR A 58 2.66 16.33 -4.94
N TYR A 59 2.28 17.36 -4.17
CA TYR A 59 1.10 18.18 -4.43
C TYR A 59 1.54 19.64 -4.56
N LYS A 60 0.99 20.36 -5.56
CA LYS A 60 1.26 21.79 -5.78
C LYS A 60 1.12 22.61 -4.48
N GLY A 61 2.15 23.35 -4.11
CA GLY A 61 2.15 24.20 -2.90
C GLY A 61 2.33 23.44 -1.57
N VAL A 62 2.61 22.13 -1.63
CA VAL A 62 3.05 21.33 -0.48
C VAL A 62 4.54 21.00 -0.69
N ASP A 63 5.39 21.98 -0.35
CA ASP A 63 6.84 21.95 -0.61
C ASP A 63 7.64 21.39 0.58
N TYR A 64 7.00 20.57 1.41
CA TYR A 64 7.58 19.94 2.59
C TYR A 64 7.20 18.45 2.65
N PRO A 65 8.06 17.58 3.22
CA PRO A 65 7.73 16.17 3.40
C PRO A 65 6.59 16.01 4.42
N VAL A 66 5.73 15.02 4.21
CA VAL A 66 4.61 14.73 5.10
C VAL A 66 4.74 13.31 5.61
N ASN A 67 4.91 13.17 6.93
CA ASN A 67 5.07 11.87 7.58
C ASN A 67 3.71 11.27 7.90
N GLY A 68 3.58 9.98 7.65
CA GLY A 68 2.38 9.23 7.98
C GLY A 68 2.63 7.74 7.87
N ILE A 69 1.62 7.04 7.38
CA ILE A 69 1.61 5.59 7.25
C ILE A 69 1.17 5.20 5.84
N ALA A 70 1.57 4.02 5.42
CA ALA A 70 0.99 3.31 4.28
C ALA A 70 0.53 1.93 4.72
N THR A 71 -0.56 1.45 4.12
CA THR A 71 -1.05 0.08 4.32
C THR A 71 -0.69 -0.74 3.09
N LEU A 72 -0.23 -1.96 3.30
CA LEU A 72 0.11 -2.87 2.21
C LEU A 72 -1.14 -3.50 1.62
N CYS A 73 -1.21 -3.57 0.29
CA CYS A 73 -2.30 -4.21 -0.44
C CYS A 73 -2.13 -5.74 -0.43
N ASN A 74 -3.20 -6.46 -0.11
CA ASN A 74 -3.21 -7.92 -0.07
C ASN A 74 -4.27 -8.50 -1.00
N ILE A 75 -4.01 -9.70 -1.49
CA ILE A 75 -5.02 -10.54 -2.12
C ILE A 75 -5.42 -11.60 -1.10
N ILE A 76 -6.69 -11.57 -0.70
CA ILE A 76 -7.27 -12.51 0.25
C ILE A 76 -8.16 -13.46 -0.53
N VAL A 77 -7.98 -14.75 -0.30
CA VAL A 77 -8.77 -15.83 -0.88
C VAL A 77 -9.50 -16.59 0.23
N ARG A 78 -10.49 -17.39 -0.14
CA ARG A 78 -11.12 -18.33 0.80
C ARG A 78 -10.14 -19.43 1.17
N GLU A 79 -10.25 -19.93 2.40
CA GLU A 79 -9.48 -21.08 2.90
C GLU A 79 -9.67 -22.34 2.05
N ASP A 80 -10.86 -22.54 1.47
CA ASP A 80 -11.21 -23.72 0.68
C ASP A 80 -10.95 -23.56 -0.83
N MET A 81 -10.21 -22.53 -1.23
CA MET A 81 -9.75 -22.43 -2.62
C MET A 81 -8.83 -23.61 -2.95
N PRO A 82 -8.93 -24.24 -4.13
CA PRO A 82 -8.00 -25.28 -4.51
C PRO A 82 -6.54 -24.78 -4.51
N ASP A 83 -5.62 -25.57 -3.96
CA ASP A 83 -4.21 -25.21 -3.79
C ASP A 83 -3.52 -24.84 -5.11
N ASP A 84 -3.87 -25.56 -6.19
CA ASP A 84 -3.35 -25.30 -7.54
C ASP A 84 -3.80 -23.93 -8.05
N VAL A 85 -5.04 -23.53 -7.79
CA VAL A 85 -5.56 -22.21 -8.16
C VAL A 85 -4.83 -21.11 -7.39
N ALA A 86 -4.70 -21.24 -6.07
CA ALA A 86 -3.99 -20.26 -5.24
C ALA A 86 -2.50 -20.13 -5.66
N TYR A 87 -1.84 -21.27 -5.92
CA TYR A 87 -0.47 -21.31 -6.44
C TYR A 87 -0.37 -20.58 -7.79
N SER A 88 -1.28 -20.88 -8.73
CA SER A 88 -1.30 -20.26 -10.05
C SER A 88 -1.52 -18.75 -9.98
N ILE A 89 -2.35 -18.25 -9.06
CA ILE A 89 -2.55 -16.81 -8.85
C ILE A 89 -1.23 -16.14 -8.45
N VAL A 90 -0.59 -16.64 -7.38
CA VAL A 90 0.66 -16.06 -6.88
C VAL A 90 1.76 -16.11 -7.95
N LYS A 91 1.93 -17.26 -8.59
CA LYS A 91 2.89 -17.45 -9.68
C LYS A 91 2.67 -16.46 -10.82
N THR A 92 1.43 -16.32 -11.28
CA THR A 92 1.09 -15.41 -12.39
C THR A 92 1.43 -13.97 -12.03
N ILE A 93 1.14 -13.55 -10.80
CA ILE A 93 1.46 -12.20 -10.33
C ILE A 93 2.97 -11.98 -10.28
N ALA A 94 3.71 -12.89 -9.66
CA ALA A 94 5.15 -12.79 -9.49
C ALA A 94 5.91 -12.81 -10.84
N GLU A 95 5.49 -13.64 -11.79
CA GLU A 95 6.10 -13.72 -13.13
C GLU A 95 5.80 -12.49 -14.01
N ASN A 96 4.74 -11.74 -13.69
CA ASN A 96 4.33 -10.54 -14.44
C ASN A 96 4.58 -9.24 -13.66
N PHE A 97 5.34 -9.29 -12.56
CA PHE A 97 5.42 -8.20 -11.59
C PHE A 97 5.87 -6.87 -12.21
N ASP A 98 6.82 -6.92 -13.15
CA ASP A 98 7.39 -5.75 -13.82
C ASP A 98 6.38 -4.98 -14.70
N ARG A 99 5.21 -5.57 -14.98
CA ARG A 99 4.16 -4.91 -15.77
C ARG A 99 3.31 -3.96 -14.93
N TYR A 100 3.19 -4.19 -13.62
CA TYR A 100 2.26 -3.43 -12.77
C TYR A 100 2.58 -1.93 -12.67
N PRO A 101 3.86 -1.48 -12.60
CA PRO A 101 4.17 -0.06 -12.60
C PRO A 101 3.63 0.71 -13.83
N THR A 102 3.41 0.03 -14.95
CA THR A 102 2.82 0.63 -16.17
C THR A 102 1.32 0.85 -16.08
N VAL A 103 0.63 0.10 -15.21
CA VAL A 103 -0.81 0.18 -15.00
C VAL A 103 -1.13 1.12 -13.84
N ALA A 104 -0.36 1.04 -12.75
CA ALA A 104 -0.52 1.88 -11.56
C ALA A 104 0.86 2.30 -11.05
N SER A 105 1.16 3.60 -11.09
CA SER A 105 2.47 4.15 -10.72
C SER A 105 2.88 3.83 -9.29
N ALA A 106 1.92 3.67 -8.36
CA ALA A 106 2.20 3.25 -6.98
C ALA A 106 2.85 1.87 -6.88
N MET A 107 2.59 0.98 -7.84
CA MET A 107 3.19 -0.36 -7.85
C MET A 107 4.70 -0.33 -8.07
N SER A 108 5.28 0.82 -8.45
CA SER A 108 6.75 1.00 -8.48
C SER A 108 7.41 0.93 -7.11
N LEU A 109 6.65 1.10 -6.02
CA LEU A 109 7.14 0.96 -4.65
C LEU A 109 7.08 -0.49 -4.15
N ALA A 110 6.32 -1.35 -4.82
CA ALA A 110 6.18 -2.75 -4.44
C ALA A 110 7.39 -3.55 -4.94
N LYS A 111 7.81 -4.55 -4.16
CA LYS A 111 8.84 -5.51 -4.58
C LYS A 111 8.24 -6.90 -4.62
N LYS A 112 8.63 -7.67 -5.63
CA LYS A 112 8.16 -9.04 -5.83
C LYS A 112 8.52 -9.93 -4.63
N GLU A 113 9.71 -9.72 -4.07
CA GLU A 113 10.24 -10.45 -2.91
C GLU A 113 9.57 -10.05 -1.58
N GLU A 114 8.68 -9.05 -1.59
CA GLU A 114 7.90 -8.66 -0.41
C GLU A 114 6.47 -9.22 -0.46
N MET A 115 6.13 -10.04 -1.47
CA MET A 115 4.80 -10.66 -1.63
C MET A 115 4.45 -11.66 -0.53
N ASP A 116 5.45 -12.23 0.14
CA ASP A 116 5.31 -13.17 1.25
C ASP A 116 5.28 -12.48 2.61
N ARG A 117 5.25 -11.15 2.68
CA ARG A 117 5.27 -10.43 3.95
C ARG A 117 4.13 -10.88 4.88
N ASP A 118 4.45 -11.07 6.16
CA ASP A 118 3.45 -11.43 7.17
C ASP A 118 2.45 -10.29 7.35
N MET A 119 1.16 -10.64 7.23
CA MET A 119 0.02 -9.72 7.35
C MET A 119 -0.86 -10.06 8.57
N GLY A 120 -0.43 -10.96 9.45
CA GLY A 120 -1.18 -11.38 10.63
C GLY A 120 -2.33 -12.36 10.32
N VAL A 121 -2.35 -12.94 9.12
CA VAL A 121 -3.31 -13.98 8.71
C VAL A 121 -2.55 -15.16 8.08
N PRO A 122 -3.05 -16.40 8.23
CA PRO A 122 -2.40 -17.57 7.64
C PRO A 122 -2.30 -17.48 6.11
N TYR A 123 -1.20 -17.99 5.55
CA TYR A 123 -1.09 -18.18 4.11
C TYR A 123 -1.95 -19.34 3.63
N HIS A 124 -2.52 -19.20 2.44
CA HIS A 124 -3.09 -20.33 1.72
C HIS A 124 -2.00 -21.36 1.38
N PRO A 125 -2.22 -22.69 1.51
CA PRO A 125 -1.17 -23.69 1.26
C PRO A 125 -0.54 -23.59 -0.14
N GLY A 126 -1.37 -23.39 -1.18
CA GLY A 126 -0.90 -23.08 -2.54
C GLY A 126 0.03 -21.87 -2.66
N ALA A 127 -0.26 -20.76 -1.96
CA ALA A 127 0.59 -19.57 -1.94
C ALA A 127 1.92 -19.83 -1.20
N LEU A 128 1.82 -20.46 -0.02
CA LEU A 128 2.98 -20.83 0.80
C LEU A 128 3.95 -21.72 0.03
N LYS A 129 3.42 -22.69 -0.72
CA LYS A 129 4.24 -23.55 -1.59
C LYS A 129 5.06 -22.74 -2.59
N TYR A 130 4.44 -21.78 -3.27
CA TYR A 130 5.16 -20.92 -4.22
C TYR A 130 6.25 -20.09 -3.53
N TYR A 131 5.94 -19.45 -2.39
CA TYR A 131 6.91 -18.66 -1.65
C TYR A 131 8.11 -19.49 -1.16
N LYS A 132 7.89 -20.73 -0.73
CA LYS A 132 8.97 -21.67 -0.37
C LYS A 132 9.82 -22.07 -1.57
N GLU A 133 9.22 -22.32 -2.74
CA GLU A 133 9.96 -22.63 -3.97
C GLU A 133 10.85 -21.46 -4.44
N GLN A 134 10.44 -20.22 -4.17
CA GLN A 134 11.23 -19.03 -4.47
C GLN A 134 12.26 -18.67 -3.38
N GLY A 135 12.22 -19.37 -2.24
CA GLY A 135 13.09 -19.09 -1.08
C GLY A 135 12.77 -17.76 -0.38
N TRP A 136 11.52 -17.29 -0.45
CA TRP A 136 11.10 -16.06 0.24
C TRP A 136 10.75 -16.35 1.71
N ILE A 137 10.19 -17.53 1.97
CA ILE A 137 9.79 -17.99 3.31
C ILE A 137 10.28 -19.42 3.57
N GLU A 138 10.61 -19.74 4.83
CA GLU A 138 11.06 -21.06 5.28
C GLU A 138 9.91 -22.00 5.73
#